data_AF-A0A7W0MCL1-F1
#
_entry.id   AF-A0A7W0MCL1-F1
#
_cell.length_a   1.000
_cell.length_b   1.000
_cell.length_c   1.000
_cell.angle_alpha   90.00
_cell.angle_beta   90.00
_cell.angle_gamma   90.00
#
_symmetry.space_group_name_H-M   'P 1'
#
loop_
_entity.id
_entity.type
_entity.pdbx_description
1 polymer ?
#
loop_
_entity_poly.entity_id
_entity_poly.type
_entity_poly.pdbx_seq_one_letter_code
_entity_poly.pdbx_strand_id
1 'polypeptide(L)'
;MPLIGNKVAEKDLRGWLQAHGYFGRSAKVFELELVALRRPGWEQVFQFRVRAKRQDESDWDELRGLFRDDERKRRFEARLTTSDEDHAVAFAEWTDGMILRQRRTRGTVELSLIFLAVVILATVVAVVFLRRV
;
A
#
# COMPACT_ATOMS: atom_id res chain seq x y z
N MET A 1 10.87 5.66 -0.69
CA MET A 1 10.46 7.08 -0.79
C MET A 1 9.45 7.31 0.32
N PRO A 2 9.56 8.37 1.13
CA PRO A 2 8.49 8.67 2.07
C PRO A 2 7.26 9.01 1.22
N LEU A 3 6.18 8.23 1.34
CA LEU A 3 4.89 8.73 0.87
C LEU A 3 4.68 10.03 1.64
N ILE A 4 4.41 11.13 0.94
CA ILE A 4 3.86 12.32 1.60
C ILE A 4 2.51 11.84 2.15
N GLY A 5 2.52 11.41 3.40
CA GLY A 5 1.35 10.87 4.07
C GLY A 5 0.32 11.97 4.12
N ASN A 6 -0.89 11.69 3.62
CA ASN A 6 -2.01 12.59 3.83
C ASN A 6 -2.26 12.64 5.34
N LYS A 7 -1.75 13.68 6.01
CA LYS A 7 -1.81 13.83 7.48
C LYS A 7 -3.24 13.85 7.99
N VAL A 8 -4.20 14.31 7.18
CA VAL A 8 -5.61 14.30 7.51
C VAL A 8 -6.12 12.87 7.51
N ALA A 9 -5.91 12.13 6.42
CA ALA A 9 -6.32 10.74 6.31
C ALA A 9 -5.66 9.83 7.36
N GLU A 10 -4.39 10.08 7.70
CA GLU A 10 -3.72 9.38 8.79
C GLU A 10 -4.37 9.66 10.15
N LYS A 11 -4.73 10.92 10.42
CA LYS A 11 -5.42 11.31 11.64
C LYS A 11 -6.78 10.62 11.74
N ASP A 12 -7.53 10.55 10.66
CA ASP A 12 -8.86 9.91 10.64
C ASP A 12 -8.76 8.40 10.82
N LEU A 13 -7.78 7.74 10.18
CA LEU A 13 -7.46 6.34 10.43
C LEU A 13 -7.12 6.07 11.91
N ARG A 14 -6.30 6.93 12.52
CA ARG A 14 -5.97 6.82 13.95
C ARG A 14 -7.20 7.03 14.83
N GLY A 15 -8.09 7.95 14.46
CA GLY A 15 -9.37 8.15 15.14
C GLY A 15 -10.27 6.93 15.05
N TRP A 16 -10.37 6.33 13.87
CA TRP A 16 -11.13 5.10 13.65
C TRP A 16 -10.56 3.93 14.46
N LEU A 17 -9.24 3.73 14.46
CA LEU A 17 -8.57 2.71 15.29
C LEU A 17 -8.89 2.91 16.77
N GLN A 18 -8.85 4.15 17.26
CA GLN A 18 -9.20 4.49 18.64
C GLN A 18 -10.64 4.08 19.00
N ALA A 19 -11.58 4.32 18.08
CA ALA A 19 -12.98 3.95 18.25
C ALA A 19 -13.23 2.43 18.17
N HIS A 20 -12.31 1.67 17.57
CA HIS A 20 -12.44 0.22 17.35
C HIS A 20 -11.51 -0.61 18.26
N GLY A 21 -11.19 -0.09 19.45
CA GLY A 21 -10.49 -0.86 20.49
C GLY A 21 -8.96 -0.91 20.33
N TYR A 22 -8.36 -0.06 19.49
CA TYR A 22 -6.92 0.07 19.36
C TYR A 22 -6.40 1.39 19.97
N PHE A 23 -5.12 1.46 20.31
CA PHE A 23 -4.47 2.72 20.68
C PHE A 23 -4.06 3.50 19.43
N GLY A 24 -4.96 4.33 18.91
CA GLY A 24 -4.76 5.07 17.65
C GLY A 24 -3.58 6.04 17.68
N ARG A 25 -3.31 6.69 18.82
CA ARG A 25 -2.19 7.64 18.97
C ARG A 25 -0.81 6.98 18.87
N SER A 26 -0.68 5.72 19.30
CA SER A 26 0.58 4.97 19.25
C SER A 26 0.71 4.08 18.02
N ALA A 27 -0.32 3.99 17.18
CA ALA A 27 -0.29 3.21 15.96
C ALA A 27 0.83 3.66 15.02
N LYS A 28 1.50 2.71 14.37
CA LYS A 28 2.57 2.98 13.38
C LYS A 28 2.03 2.66 12.00
N VAL A 29 1.78 3.70 11.20
CA VAL A 29 1.30 3.56 9.82
C VAL A 29 2.51 3.37 8.91
N PHE A 30 2.58 2.22 8.24
CA PHE A 30 3.68 1.88 7.33
C PHE A 30 3.32 2.17 5.86
N GLU A 31 2.06 1.95 5.52
CA GLU A 31 1.52 2.16 4.19
C GLU A 31 0.21 2.94 4.33
N LEU A 32 0.08 4.00 3.53
CA LEU A 32 -1.12 4.80 3.42
C LEU A 32 -1.15 5.38 2.00
N GLU A 33 -1.84 4.69 1.10
CA GLU A 33 -1.82 5.02 -0.33
C GLU A 33 -3.24 5.25 -0.84
N LEU A 34 -3.46 6.37 -1.54
CA LEU A 34 -4.67 6.60 -2.32
C LEU A 34 -4.68 5.61 -3.49
N VAL A 35 -5.70 4.75 -3.54
CA VAL A 35 -5.82 3.70 -4.57
C VAL A 35 -6.95 3.97 -5.56
N ALA A 36 -7.98 4.71 -5.15
CA ALA A 36 -9.04 5.13 -6.05
C ALA A 36 -9.66 6.47 -5.61
N LEU A 37 -10.22 7.20 -6.58
CA LEU A 37 -10.98 8.43 -6.31
C LEU A 37 -12.17 8.54 -7.28
N ARG A 38 -13.25 9.18 -6.84
CA ARG A 38 -14.40 9.52 -7.70
C ARG A 38 -14.40 11.03 -7.95
N ARG A 39 -14.59 11.45 -9.21
CA ARG A 39 -14.70 12.88 -9.55
C ARG A 39 -15.93 13.49 -8.85
N PRO A 40 -15.84 14.72 -8.32
CA PRO A 40 -14.73 15.69 -8.46
C PRO A 40 -13.55 15.51 -7.49
N GLY A 41 -13.51 14.45 -6.68
CA GLY A 41 -12.38 14.12 -5.79
C GLY A 41 -12.75 13.96 -4.31
N TRP A 42 -14.02 14.15 -3.96
CA TRP A 42 -14.49 14.12 -2.56
C TRP A 42 -14.60 12.72 -1.97
N GLU A 43 -14.77 11.70 -2.81
CA GLU A 43 -14.81 10.30 -2.39
C GLU A 43 -13.51 9.63 -2.80
N GLN A 44 -12.74 9.21 -1.80
CA GLN A 44 -11.41 8.65 -1.96
C GLN A 44 -11.33 7.32 -1.22
N VAL A 45 -10.64 6.35 -1.81
CA VAL A 45 -10.35 5.06 -1.20
C VAL A 45 -8.85 4.94 -1.03
N PHE A 46 -8.45 4.63 0.20
CA PHE A 46 -7.07 4.43 0.60
C PHE A 46 -6.85 2.99 1.04
N GLN A 47 -5.69 2.45 0.67
CA GLN A 47 -5.15 1.24 1.26
C GLN A 47 -4.21 1.60 2.40
N PHE A 48 -4.24 0.82 3.47
CA PHE A 48 -3.34 1.02 4.59
C PHE A 48 -2.76 -0.28 5.15
N ARG A 49 -1.58 -0.13 5.76
CA ARG A 49 -0.97 -1.10 6.67
C ARG A 49 -0.51 -0.37 7.92
N VAL A 50 -0.92 -0.86 9.08
CA VAL A 50 -0.67 -0.22 10.36
C VAL A 50 -0.37 -1.28 11.42
N ARG A 51 0.61 -0.99 12.28
CA ARG A 51 0.80 -1.76 13.51
C ARG A 51 0.19 -1.00 14.67
N ALA A 52 -0.78 -1.62 15.34
CA ALA A 52 -1.51 -1.00 16.43
C ALA A 52 -1.62 -1.96 17.62
N LYS A 53 -1.59 -1.40 18.83
CA LYS A 53 -1.80 -2.16 20.06
C LYS A 53 -3.28 -2.17 20.38
N ARG A 54 -3.83 -3.32 20.74
CA ARG A 54 -5.21 -3.46 21.24
C ARG A 54 -5.34 -2.85 22.64
N GLN A 55 -6.53 -2.42 23.04
CA GLN A 55 -6.76 -1.81 24.35
C GLN A 55 -6.97 -2.84 25.47
N ASP A 56 -7.54 -3.98 25.10
CA ASP A 56 -7.78 -5.17 25.93
C ASP A 56 -6.54 -6.06 26.05
N GLU A 57 -5.66 -6.05 25.05
CA GLU A 57 -4.49 -6.93 24.98
C GLU A 57 -3.17 -6.15 25.05
N SER A 58 -2.11 -6.83 25.49
CA SER A 58 -0.78 -6.21 25.51
C SER A 58 -0.04 -6.29 24.18
N ASP A 59 -0.57 -7.06 23.23
CA ASP A 59 0.10 -7.39 21.98
C ASP A 59 -0.15 -6.36 20.88
N TRP A 60 0.80 -6.34 19.94
CA TRP A 60 0.76 -5.48 18.78
C TRP A 60 0.29 -6.28 17.57
N ASP A 61 -0.80 -5.83 16.97
CA ASP A 61 -1.33 -6.42 15.75
C ASP A 61 -0.80 -5.69 14.52
N GLU A 62 -0.50 -6.44 13.47
CA GLU A 62 -0.33 -5.90 12.13
C GLU A 62 -1.66 -5.97 11.39
N LEU A 63 -2.22 -4.79 11.14
CA LEU A 63 -3.50 -4.60 10.50
C LEU A 63 -3.30 -4.11 9.08
N ARG A 64 -4.14 -4.60 8.18
CA ARG A 64 -4.26 -4.11 6.81
C ARG A 64 -5.72 -3.93 6.45
N GLY A 65 -5.97 -3.03 5.51
CA GLY A 65 -7.33 -2.80 5.07
C GLY A 65 -7.45 -1.67 4.08
N LEU A 66 -8.70 -1.28 3.88
CA LEU A 66 -9.10 -0.17 3.05
C LEU A 66 -9.92 0.79 3.90
N PHE A 67 -9.78 2.09 3.66
CA PHE A 67 -10.76 3.05 4.14
C PHE A 67 -11.26 3.94 3.01
N ARG A 68 -12.50 4.36 3.13
CA ARG A 68 -13.20 5.27 2.23
C ARG A 68 -13.53 6.53 3.01
N ASP A 69 -13.18 7.66 2.42
CA ASP A 69 -13.46 8.98 2.95
C ASP A 69 -14.31 9.77 1.95
N ASP A 70 -15.49 10.23 2.39
CA ASP A 70 -16.36 11.17 1.68
C ASP A 70 -16.35 12.51 2.42
N GLU A 71 -15.50 13.44 1.96
CA GLU A 71 -15.29 14.76 2.57
C GLU A 71 -16.58 15.60 2.61
N ARG A 72 -17.47 15.43 1.62
CA ARG A 72 -18.74 16.17 1.53
C ARG A 72 -19.69 15.73 2.63
N LYS A 73 -19.72 14.44 2.94
CA LYS A 73 -20.60 13.87 3.97
C LYS A 73 -19.93 13.71 5.33
N ARG A 74 -18.63 14.00 5.44
CA ARG A 74 -17.78 13.71 6.61
C ARG A 74 -17.92 12.26 7.06
N ARG A 75 -17.94 11.35 6.08
CA ARG A 75 -18.13 9.91 6.32
C ARG A 75 -16.81 9.20 6.11
N PHE A 76 -16.29 8.64 7.19
CA PHE A 76 -15.10 7.80 7.20
C PHE A 76 -15.49 6.36 7.50
N GLU A 77 -15.14 5.44 6.62
CA GLU A 77 -15.40 4.00 6.81
C GLU A 77 -14.13 3.22 6.54
N ALA A 78 -13.71 2.38 7.48
CA ALA A 78 -12.60 1.47 7.26
C ALA A 78 -13.06 0.02 7.40
N ARG A 79 -12.46 -0.85 6.59
CA ARG A 79 -12.63 -2.29 6.61
C ARG A 79 -11.25 -2.93 6.74
N LEU A 80 -11.07 -3.69 7.83
CA LEU A 80 -9.92 -4.56 8.01
C LEU A 80 -10.10 -5.81 7.17
N THR A 81 -9.00 -6.30 6.61
CA THR A 81 -8.99 -7.48 5.74
C THR A 81 -7.94 -8.46 6.23
N THR A 82 -8.27 -9.74 6.32
CA THR A 82 -7.36 -10.76 6.88
C THR A 82 -6.61 -11.52 5.79
N SER A 83 -7.26 -11.84 4.67
CA SER A 83 -6.67 -12.56 3.53
C SER A 83 -6.50 -11.67 2.30
N ASP A 84 -5.67 -12.13 1.35
CA ASP A 84 -5.46 -11.42 0.08
C ASP A 84 -6.73 -11.45 -0.78
N GLU A 85 -7.49 -12.53 -0.71
CA GLU A 85 -8.76 -12.70 -1.40
C GLU A 85 -9.83 -11.76 -0.84
N ASP A 86 -9.98 -11.69 0.49
CA ASP A 86 -10.87 -10.75 1.17
C ASP A 86 -10.49 -9.29 0.84
N HIS A 87 -9.20 -9.00 0.79
CA HIS A 87 -8.71 -7.69 0.38
C HIS A 87 -9.06 -7.37 -1.07
N ALA A 88 -8.91 -8.32 -1.99
CA ALA A 88 -9.25 -8.14 -3.40
C ALA A 88 -10.76 -7.94 -3.62
N VAL A 89 -11.60 -8.68 -2.89
CA VAL A 89 -13.06 -8.52 -2.91
C VAL A 89 -13.45 -7.14 -2.38
N ALA A 90 -12.96 -6.76 -1.20
CA ALA A 90 -13.23 -5.45 -0.61
C ALA A 90 -12.74 -4.31 -1.52
N PHE A 91 -11.58 -4.48 -2.17
CA PHE A 91 -11.04 -3.52 -3.12
C PHE A 91 -11.96 -3.36 -4.33
N ALA A 92 -12.38 -4.46 -4.96
CA ALA A 92 -13.25 -4.43 -6.13
C ALA A 92 -14.60 -3.76 -5.79
N GLU A 93 -15.20 -4.13 -4.65
CA GLU A 93 -16.46 -3.52 -4.19
C GLU A 93 -16.33 -2.02 -3.95
N TRP A 94 -15.28 -1.59 -3.26
CA TRP A 94 -15.17 -0.20 -2.81
C TRP A 94 -14.68 0.74 -3.90
N THR A 95 -14.02 0.20 -4.93
CA THR A 95 -13.49 0.97 -6.05
C THR A 95 -14.38 0.94 -7.29
N ASP A 96 -15.56 0.30 -7.22
CA ASP A 96 -16.48 0.21 -8.35
C ASP A 96 -16.90 1.61 -8.87
N GLY A 97 -16.78 1.79 -10.18
CA GLY A 97 -17.01 3.07 -10.86
C GLY A 97 -16.08 4.22 -10.42
N MET A 98 -14.95 3.94 -9.77
CA MET A 98 -13.95 4.95 -9.38
C MET A 98 -12.75 4.96 -10.35
N ILE A 99 -12.03 6.07 -10.36
CA ILE A 99 -10.77 6.19 -11.08
C ILE A 99 -9.68 5.54 -10.23
N LEU A 100 -9.17 4.40 -10.71
CA LEU A 100 -8.08 3.69 -10.06
C LEU A 100 -6.74 4.39 -10.29
N ARG A 101 -5.95 4.50 -9.24
CA ARG A 101 -4.57 4.95 -9.33
C ARG A 101 -3.69 3.75 -9.68
N GLN A 102 -3.18 3.71 -10.92
CA GLN A 102 -2.24 2.67 -11.31
C GLN A 102 -0.96 2.77 -10.47
N ARG A 103 -0.70 1.73 -9.67
CA ARG A 103 0.63 1.52 -9.08
C ARG A 103 1.58 1.23 -10.23
N ARG A 104 2.56 2.10 -10.47
CA ARG A 104 3.67 1.77 -11.40
C ARG A 104 4.36 0.51 -10.86
N THR A 105 4.06 -0.63 -11.45
CA THR A 105 4.73 -1.89 -11.16
C THR A 105 6.20 -1.75 -11.55
N ARG A 106 7.10 -1.89 -10.57
CA ARG A 106 8.56 -1.93 -10.74
C ARG A 106 9.07 -3.18 -11.49
N GLY A 107 8.20 -3.95 -12.13
CA GLY A 107 8.54 -5.26 -12.73
C GLY A 107 9.53 -5.20 -13.88
N THR A 108 9.68 -4.05 -14.55
CA THR A 108 10.60 -3.92 -15.70
C THR A 108 12.07 -3.82 -15.27
N VAL A 109 12.35 -3.45 -14.01
CA VAL A 109 13.73 -3.20 -13.55
C VAL A 109 14.47 -4.51 -13.27
N GLU A 110 13.81 -5.52 -12.71
CA GLU A 110 14.44 -6.82 -12.41
C GLU A 110 14.86 -7.57 -13.68
N LEU A 111 13.98 -7.62 -14.69
CA LEU A 111 14.31 -8.22 -15.99
C LEU A 111 15.47 -7.50 -16.69
N SER A 112 15.51 -6.17 -16.57
CA SER A 112 16.58 -5.36 -17.14
C SER A 112 17.93 -5.60 -16.45
N LEU A 113 17.94 -5.82 -15.12
CA LEU A 113 19.14 -6.16 -14.36
C LEU A 113 19.66 -7.57 -14.69
N ILE A 114 18.76 -8.55 -14.85
CA ILE A 114 19.12 -9.90 -15.28
C ILE A 114 19.75 -9.85 -16.69
N PHE A 115 19.14 -9.12 -17.62
CA PHE A 115 19.68 -8.98 -18.98
C PHE A 115 21.08 -8.34 -18.97
N LEU A 116 21.27 -7.27 -18.20
CA LEU A 116 22.57 -6.61 -18.05
C LEU A 116 23.64 -7.57 -17.48
N ALA A 117 23.28 -8.36 -16.47
CA ALA A 117 24.19 -9.35 -15.88
C ALA A 117 24.62 -10.42 -16.90
N VAL A 118 23.69 -10.90 -17.74
CA VAL A 118 23.99 -11.86 -18.81
C VAL A 118 24.93 -11.25 -19.86
N VAL A 119 24.70 -10.01 -20.26
CA VAL A 119 25.58 -9.31 -21.22
C VAL A 119 26.99 -9.15 -20.66
N ILE A 120 27.12 -8.71 -19.41
CA ILE A 120 28.43 -8.58 -18.74
C ILE A 120 29.15 -9.93 -18.70
N LEU A 121 28.47 -10.99 -18.29
CA LEU A 121 29.03 -12.33 -18.23
C LEU A 121 29.51 -12.83 -19.61
N ALA A 122 28.69 -12.67 -20.65
CA ALA A 122 29.04 -13.06 -22.01
C ALA A 122 30.29 -12.30 -22.51
N THR A 123 30.39 -11.01 -22.18
CA THR A 123 31.53 -10.18 -22.54
C THR A 123 32.81 -10.64 -21.83
N VAL A 124 32.73 -10.97 -20.53
CA VAL A 124 33.86 -11.51 -19.76
C VAL A 124 34.32 -12.84 -20.33
N VAL A 125 33.40 -13.76 -20.64
CA VAL A 125 33.72 -15.06 -21.23
C VAL A 125 34.41 -14.88 -22.58
N ALA A 126 33.89 -14.01 -23.45
CA ALA A 126 34.50 -13.73 -24.75
C ALA A 126 35.94 -13.19 -24.62
N VAL A 127 36.18 -12.24 -23.69
CA VAL A 127 37.51 -11.68 -23.43
C VAL A 127 38.48 -12.73 -22.87
N VAL A 128 38.02 -13.61 -21.97
CA VAL A 128 38.86 -14.69 -21.42
C VAL A 128 39.24 -15.70 -22.51
N PHE A 129 38.30 -16.06 -23.39
CA PHE A 129 38.58 -16.93 -24.52
C PHE A 129 39.56 -16.30 -25.51
N LEU A 130 39.39 -15.01 -25.83
CA LEU A 130 40.28 -14.30 -26.74
C LEU A 130 41.72 -14.15 -26.23
N ARG A 131 41.92 -14.14 -24.90
CA ARG A 131 43.25 -14.07 -24.27
C ARG A 131 43.94 -15.43 -24.11
N ARG A 132 43.21 -16.54 -24.28
CA ARG A 132 43.74 -17.91 -24.15
C ARG A 132 44.14 -18.55 -25.48
N VAL A 133 43.73 -17.96 -26.61
CA VAL A 133 44.16 -18.31 -27.98
C VAL A 133 45.36 -17.46 -28.34
#